data_AF-A0A972U7N6-F1
#
_entry.id   AF-A0A972U7N6-F1
#
_cell.length_a   1.000
_cell.length_b   1.000
_cell.length_c   1.000
_cell.angle_alpha   90.00
_cell.angle_beta   90.00
_cell.angle_gamma   90.00
#
_symmetry.space_group_name_H-M   'P 1'
#
loop_
_entity.id
_entity.type
_entity.pdbx_description
1 polymer ?
#
loop_
_entity_poly.entity_id
_entity_poly.type
_entity_poly.pdbx_seq_one_letter_code
_entity_poly.pdbx_strand_id
1 'polypeptide(L)' 'MASTINSLINESLEMARQLTILADQGEERCDDDGCAVLIGVVRDCAYKIRGRAEQEREVHRLRGRWELSPTSAAHN' A
#
# COMPACT_ATOMS: atom_id res chain seq x y z
N MET A 1 -20.99 3.33 4.95
CA MET A 1 -20.14 2.57 5.89
C MET A 1 -19.01 2.07 5.04
N ALA A 2 -17.80 2.63 5.19
CA ALA A 2 -16.65 2.23 4.39
C ALA A 2 -16.56 0.69 4.39
N SER A 3 -16.71 0.08 3.22
CA SER A 3 -16.68 -1.37 3.08
C SER A 3 -15.43 -1.91 3.75
N THR A 4 -15.56 -2.91 4.64
CA THR A 4 -14.44 -3.51 5.40
C THR A 4 -13.26 -3.89 4.50
N ILE A 5 -13.51 -4.20 3.22
CA ILE A 5 -12.46 -4.51 2.26
C ILE A 5 -11.71 -3.27 1.74
N ASN A 6 -12.36 -2.11 1.64
CA ASN A 6 -11.69 -0.86 1.22
C ASN A 6 -10.69 -0.39 2.28
N SER A 7 -10.99 -0.59 3.57
CA SER A 7 -10.03 -0.30 4.63
C SER A 7 -8.82 -1.24 4.54
N LEU A 8 -9.05 -2.55 4.32
CA LEU A 8 -7.97 -3.52 4.13
C LEU A 8 -7.09 -3.21 2.90
N ILE A 9 -7.67 -2.67 1.83
CA ILE A 9 -6.90 -2.18 0.67
C ILE A 9 -6.01 -1.00 1.07
N ASN A 10 -6.53 -0.03 1.83
CA ASN A 10 -5.74 1.10 2.33
C ASN A 10 -4.64 0.65 3.31
N GLU A 11 -4.95 -0.28 4.22
CA GLU A 11 -3.97 -0.86 5.15
C GLU A 11 -2.87 -1.61 4.39
N SER A 12 -3.21 -2.30 3.29
CA SER A 12 -2.23 -2.96 2.42
C SER A 12 -1.30 -1.96 1.72
N LEU A 13 -1.83 -0.81 1.28
CA LEU A 13 -1.01 0.28 0.70
C LEU A 13 -0.06 0.88 1.75
N GLU A 14 -0.54 1.06 2.97
CA GLU A 14 0.27 1.54 4.07
C GLU A 14 1.37 0.53 4.44
N MET A 15 1.06 -0.76 4.48
CA MET A 15 2.06 -1.82 4.68
C MET A 15 3.12 -1.81 3.58
N ALA A 16 2.73 -1.68 2.30
CA ALA A 16 3.68 -1.56 1.20
C ALA A 16 4.60 -0.33 1.35
N ARG A 17 4.06 0.80 1.83
CA ARG A 17 4.86 2.01 2.13
C ARG A 17 5.87 1.74 3.23
N GLN A 18 5.47 1.08 4.32
CA GLN A 18 6.36 0.73 5.43
C GLN A 18 7.48 -0.23 4.99
N LEU A 19 7.16 -1.23 4.16
CA LEU A 19 8.15 -2.13 3.58
C LEU A 19 9.13 -1.41 2.66
N THR A 20 8.66 -0.43 1.88
CA THR A 20 9.54 0.40 1.02
C THR A 20 10.57 1.16 1.87
N ILE A 21 10.09 1.84 2.93
CA ILE A 21 10.95 2.59 3.84
C ILE A 21 11.96 1.67 4.54
N LEU A 22 11.51 0.50 5.00
CA LEU A 22 12.38 -0.49 5.62
C LEU A 22 13.46 -0.98 4.64
N ALA A 23 13.10 -1.21 3.38
CA ALA A 23 14.07 -1.63 2.37
C ALA A 23 15.12 -0.55 2.09
N ASP A 24 14.69 0.71 1.98
CA ASP A 24 15.62 1.83 1.73
C ASP A 24 16.59 2.03 2.90
N GLN A 25 16.09 1.97 4.14
CA GLN A 25 16.95 1.99 5.34
C GLN A 25 17.88 0.78 5.42
N GLY A 26 17.40 -0.39 4.98
CA GLY A 26 18.18 -1.61 4.97
C GLY A 26 19.33 -1.57 3.98
N GLU A 27 19.12 -0.99 2.79
CA GLU A 27 20.16 -0.85 1.76
C GLU A 27 21.33 0.03 2.24
N GLU A 28 21.05 1.08 3.02
CA GLU A 28 22.07 1.93 3.64
C GLU A 28 22.89 1.23 4.74
N ARG A 29 22.38 0.13 5.29
CA ARG A 29 22.90 -0.54 6.49
C ARG A 29 23.31 -2.01 6.26
N CYS A 30 23.29 -2.49 5.01
CA CYS A 30 23.63 -3.88 4.73
C CYS A 30 25.12 -4.15 4.95
N ASP A 31 25.42 -5.06 5.88
CA ASP A 31 26.79 -5.48 6.21
C ASP A 31 27.27 -6.69 5.39
N ASP A 32 26.34 -7.52 4.88
CA ASP A 32 26.65 -8.71 4.10
C ASP A 32 25.60 -9.03 3.00
N ASP A 33 25.94 -10.01 2.17
CA ASP A 33 25.10 -10.48 1.06
C ASP A 33 23.75 -11.04 1.54
N GLY A 34 23.70 -11.65 2.73
CA GLY A 34 22.48 -12.19 3.31
C GLY A 34 21.48 -11.09 3.69
N CYS A 35 21.97 -10.02 4.31
CA CYS A 35 21.20 -8.81 4.57
C CYS A 35 20.70 -8.18 3.26
N ALA A 36 21.55 -8.08 2.25
CA ALA A 36 21.16 -7.53 0.95
C ALA A 36 20.04 -8.34 0.28
N VAL A 37 20.11 -9.68 0.34
CA VAL A 37 19.05 -10.57 -0.16
C VAL A 37 17.74 -10.36 0.60
N LEU A 38 17.77 -10.31 1.94
CA LEU A 38 16.57 -10.09 2.75
C LEU A 38 15.91 -8.74 2.42
N ILE A 39 16.70 -7.67 2.32
CA ILE A 39 16.20 -6.35 1.96
C ILE A 39 15.64 -6.31 0.53
N GLY A 40 16.25 -7.03 -0.41
CA GLY A 40 15.70 -7.25 -1.75
C GLY A 40 14.32 -7.92 -1.72
N VAL A 41 14.13 -8.94 -0.89
CA VAL A 41 12.82 -9.61 -0.69
C VAL A 41 11.79 -8.65 -0.10
N VAL A 42 12.16 -7.85 0.91
CA VAL A 42 11.28 -6.84 1.51
C VAL A 42 10.81 -5.85 0.44
N ARG A 43 11.73 -5.38 -0.41
CA ARG A 43 11.44 -4.45 -1.51
C ARG A 43 10.50 -5.07 -2.56
N ASP A 44 10.74 -6.29 -2.98
CA ASP A 44 9.88 -7.01 -3.94
C ASP A 44 8.46 -7.20 -3.38
N CYS A 45 8.32 -7.59 -2.12
CA CYS A 45 7.04 -7.66 -1.42
C CYS A 45 6.31 -6.31 -1.42
N ALA A 46 7.01 -5.21 -1.12
CA ALA A 46 6.42 -3.86 -1.15
C ALA A 46 5.81 -3.53 -2.52
N TYR A 47 6.55 -3.77 -3.61
CA TYR A 47 6.06 -3.50 -4.96
C TYR A 47 4.86 -4.37 -5.34
N LYS A 48 4.92 -5.68 -5.03
CA LYS A 48 3.82 -6.62 -5.32
C LYS A 48 2.55 -6.26 -4.58
N ILE A 49 2.65 -5.93 -3.29
CA ILE A 49 1.49 -5.53 -2.47
C ILE A 49 0.91 -4.22 -3.01
N ARG A 50 1.74 -3.19 -3.24
CA ARG A 50 1.29 -1.90 -3.77
C ARG A 50 0.54 -2.07 -5.09
N GLY A 51 1.14 -2.77 -6.06
CA GLY A 51 0.54 -2.95 -7.37
C GLY A 51 -0.81 -3.67 -7.32
N ARG A 52 -0.96 -4.70 -6.47
CA ARG A 52 -2.24 -5.41 -6.30
C ARG A 52 -3.28 -4.56 -5.58
N ALA A 53 -2.90 -3.86 -4.53
CA ALA A 53 -3.82 -3.01 -3.77
C ALA A 53 -4.31 -1.80 -4.60
N GLU A 54 -3.43 -1.18 -5.38
CA GLU A 54 -3.82 -0.10 -6.31
C GLU A 54 -4.76 -0.60 -7.40
N GLN A 55 -4.48 -1.78 -7.97
CA GLN A 55 -5.35 -2.43 -8.95
C GLN A 55 -6.75 -2.68 -8.38
N GLU A 56 -6.87 -3.27 -7.18
CA GLU A 56 -8.16 -3.55 -6.58
C GLU A 56 -8.91 -2.27 -6.18
N ARG A 57 -8.19 -1.26 -5.68
CA ARG A 57 -8.76 0.07 -5.42
C ARG A 57 -9.40 0.65 -6.68
N GLU A 58 -8.71 0.56 -7.82
CA GLU A 58 -9.25 1.06 -9.08
C GLU A 58 -10.46 0.25 -9.56
N VAL A 59 -10.43 -1.08 -9.42
CA VAL A 59 -11.60 -1.93 -9.69
C VAL A 59 -12.80 -1.51 -8.83
N HIS A 60 -12.58 -1.19 -7.55
CA HIS A 60 -13.63 -0.72 -6.66
C HIS A 60 -14.15 0.67 -7.05
N ARG A 61 -13.25 1.58 -7.46
CA ARG A 61 -13.61 2.91 -7.95
C ARG A 61 -14.47 2.83 -9.21
N LEU A 62 -14.06 2.02 -10.18
CA LEU A 62 -14.79 1.80 -11.44
C LEU A 62 -16.16 1.12 -11.22
N ARG A 63 -16.28 0.26 -10.21
CA ARG A 63 -17.55 -0.37 -9.81
C ARG A 63 -18.43 0.52 -8.93
N GLY A 64 -18.02 1.75 -8.61
CA GLY A 64 -18.76 2.64 -7.71
C GLY A 64 -18.85 2.14 -6.26
N ARG A 65 -17.99 1.19 -5.87
CA ARG A 65 -17.92 0.61 -4.51
C ARG A 65 -16.86 1.29 -3.63
N TRP A 66 -16.17 2.29 -4.18
CA TRP A 66 -15.25 3.12 -3.44
C TRP A 66 -16.01 4.36 -2.97
N GLU A 67 -16.26 4.46 -1.66
CA GLU A 67 -16.83 5.66 -1.06
C GLU A 67 -15.81 6.80 -1.25
N LEU A 68 -15.99 7.62 -2.29
CA LEU A 68 -15.47 8.97 -2.29
C LEU A 68 -16.22 9.65 -1.14
N SER A 69 -15.53 9.92 -0.03
CA SER A 69 -16.11 10.67 1.09
C SER A 69 -16.95 11.81 0.52
N PRO A 70 -18.22 11.97 0.93
CA PRO A 70 -19.06 13.00 0.36
C PRO A 70 -18.36 14.33 0.55
N THR A 71 -18.17 15.03 -0.57
CA THR A 71 -18.00 16.48 -0.63
C THR A 71 -18.80 17.08 0.50
N SER A 72 -18.15 17.86 1.36
CA SER A 72 -18.83 18.79 2.25
C SER A 72 -19.80 19.59 1.38
N ALA A 73 -21.05 19.15 1.34
CA ALA A 73 -22.16 19.96 0.91
C ALA A 73 -22.32 20.99 2.03
N ALA A 74 -21.56 22.08 1.92
CA ALA A 74 -21.82 23.30 2.64
C ALA A 74 -23.27 23.70 2.31
N HIS A 75 -24.16 23.41 3.24
CA HIS A 75 -25.54 23.85 3.25
C HIS A 75 -25.63 25.01 4.24
N ASN A 76 -26.11 26.14 3.71
CA ASN A 76 -26.56 27.39 4.33
C ASN A 76 -25.51 28.35 4.89
#